data_AF-A0A023JI12-F1
#
_entry.id   AF-A0A023JI12-F1
#
_cell.length_a   1.000
_cell.length_b   1.000
_cell.length_c   1.000
_cell.angle_alpha   90.00
_cell.angle_beta   90.00
_cell.angle_gamma   90.00
#
_symmetry.space_group_name_H-M   'P 1'
#
loop_
_entity.id
_entity.type
_entity.pdbx_description
1 polymer ?
#
loop_
_entity_poly.entity_id
_entity_poly.type
_entity_poly.pdbx_seq_one_letter_code
_entity_poly.pdbx_strand_id
1 'polypeptide(L)'
;ARSFADIGDIVRGKDLYRGNRKKNQNETEREKLEKNLKTIFKKIYENLVKNKEDAQTHYEGDYPNYYKLREDWWDANRYDVWKAITCGVIGSHYFRHTCSKGEGGTQGDCRCIGATVPTYLDYVPQYL
;
A
#
# COMPACT_ATOMS: atom_id res chain seq x y z
N ALA A 1 7.12 4.87 8.76
CA ALA A 1 7.77 3.89 7.86
C ALA A 1 7.24 2.47 8.07
N ARG A 2 7.32 1.89 9.28
CA ARG A 2 6.72 0.56 9.56
C ARG A 2 5.22 0.51 9.28
N SER A 3 4.45 1.42 9.86
CA SER A 3 3.00 1.52 9.58
C SER A 3 2.66 1.76 8.11
N PHE A 4 3.54 2.41 7.34
CA PHE A 4 3.34 2.59 5.90
C PHE A 4 3.52 1.28 5.14
N ALA A 5 4.52 0.48 5.51
CA ALA A 5 4.71 -0.86 4.97
C ALA A 5 3.53 -1.77 5.32
N ASP A 6 3.07 -1.77 6.58
CA ASP A 6 1.91 -2.54 7.02
C ASP A 6 0.63 -2.16 6.24
N ILE A 7 0.40 -0.85 6.02
CA ILE A 7 -0.72 -0.38 5.17
C ILE A 7 -0.56 -0.91 3.74
N GLY A 8 0.64 -0.87 3.17
CA GLY A 8 0.93 -1.42 1.86
C GLY A 8 0.66 -2.92 1.78
N ASP A 9 1.02 -3.68 2.81
CA ASP A 9 0.74 -5.11 2.90
C ASP A 9 -0.74 -5.41 3.04
N ILE A 10 -1.50 -4.61 3.79
CA ILE A 10 -2.96 -4.73 3.87
C ILE A 10 -3.60 -4.50 2.50
N VAL A 11 -3.25 -3.39 1.82
CA VAL A 11 -3.82 -3.05 0.50
C VAL A 11 -3.51 -4.14 -0.52
N ARG A 12 -2.27 -4.65 -0.53
CA ARG A 12 -1.81 -5.70 -1.46
C ARG A 12 -2.25 -7.12 -1.08
N GLY A 13 -2.89 -7.31 0.08
CA GLY A 13 -3.30 -8.62 0.56
C GLY A 13 -2.14 -9.50 1.05
N LYS A 14 -0.99 -8.90 1.39
CA LYS A 14 0.22 -9.57 1.90
C LYS A 14 0.35 -9.53 3.42
N ASP A 15 -0.47 -8.74 4.10
CA ASP A 15 -0.46 -8.65 5.57
C ASP A 15 -0.64 -10.04 6.20
N LEU A 16 0.08 -10.33 7.29
CA LEU A 16 0.08 -11.63 7.99
C LEU A 16 -0.83 -11.64 9.22
N TYR A 17 -1.30 -10.47 9.68
CA TYR A 17 -2.14 -10.37 10.88
C TYR A 17 -3.52 -10.97 10.63
N ARG A 18 -3.88 -12.08 11.29
CA ARG A 18 -5.15 -12.80 11.03
C ARG A 18 -6.42 -12.09 11.52
N GLY A 19 -6.30 -10.99 12.25
CA GLY A 19 -7.46 -10.34 12.87
C GLY A 19 -7.94 -11.05 14.13
N ASN A 20 -8.69 -10.32 14.95
CA ASN A 20 -9.38 -10.88 16.11
C ASN A 20 -10.83 -11.24 15.75
N ARG A 21 -11.30 -12.40 16.21
CA ARG A 21 -12.71 -12.79 16.13
C ARG A 21 -13.41 -12.36 17.42
N LYS A 22 -14.37 -11.43 17.33
CA LYS A 22 -15.20 -11.04 18.50
C LYS A 22 -16.16 -12.18 18.86
N LYS A 23 -16.55 -12.30 20.15
CA LYS A 23 -17.33 -13.42 20.73
C LYS A 23 -18.64 -13.74 19.99
N ASN A 24 -19.17 -12.80 19.19
CA ASN A 24 -20.43 -12.94 18.43
C ASN A 24 -20.26 -12.66 16.92
N GLN A 25 -19.06 -12.83 16.36
CA GLN A 25 -18.82 -12.62 14.92
C GLN A 25 -18.33 -13.89 14.25
N ASN A 26 -18.87 -14.18 13.07
CA ASN A 26 -18.44 -15.30 12.23
C ASN A 26 -17.19 -14.97 11.39
N GLU A 27 -16.82 -13.69 11.33
CA GLU A 27 -15.70 -13.17 10.55
C GLU A 27 -14.85 -12.26 11.43
N THR A 28 -13.54 -12.34 11.22
CA THR A 28 -12.54 -11.44 11.79
C THR A 28 -12.64 -10.04 11.18
N GLU A 29 -12.08 -9.05 11.86
CA GLU A 29 -11.97 -7.69 11.32
C GLU A 29 -11.18 -7.66 10.01
N ARG A 30 -10.17 -8.53 9.88
CA ARG A 30 -9.41 -8.70 8.64
C ARG A 30 -10.26 -9.25 7.51
N GLU A 31 -11.03 -10.31 7.73
CA GLU A 31 -11.86 -10.90 6.67
C GLU A 31 -12.86 -9.89 6.12
N LYS A 32 -13.44 -9.06 6.99
CA LYS A 32 -14.33 -7.96 6.58
C LYS A 32 -13.60 -6.93 5.74
N LEU A 33 -12.42 -6.51 6.17
CA LEU A 33 -11.59 -5.56 5.42
C LEU A 33 -11.20 -6.11 4.05
N GLU A 34 -10.76 -7.37 3.98
CA GLU A 34 -10.34 -8.01 2.74
C GLU A 34 -11.51 -8.17 1.76
N LYS A 35 -12.72 -8.48 2.24
CA LYS A 35 -13.93 -8.48 1.40
C LYS A 35 -14.24 -7.11 0.81
N ASN A 36 -14.08 -6.05 1.61
CA ASN A 36 -14.27 -4.68 1.14
C ASN A 36 -13.23 -4.30 0.08
N LEU A 37 -11.96 -4.63 0.31
CA LEU A 37 -10.88 -4.41 -0.66
C LEU A 37 -11.15 -5.15 -1.97
N LYS A 38 -11.52 -6.44 -1.93
CA LYS A 38 -11.91 -7.20 -3.14
C LYS A 38 -13.06 -6.54 -3.90
N THR A 39 -14.04 -6.02 -3.19
CA THR A 39 -15.19 -5.31 -3.79
C THR A 39 -14.76 -4.01 -4.46
N ILE A 40 -13.87 -3.24 -3.84
CA ILE A 40 -13.33 -2.00 -4.39
C ILE A 40 -12.48 -2.30 -5.63
N PHE A 41 -11.54 -3.24 -5.55
CA PHE A 41 -10.66 -3.60 -6.66
C PHE A 41 -11.41 -4.25 -7.83
N LYS A 42 -12.49 -5.00 -7.56
CA LYS A 42 -13.42 -5.45 -8.61
C LYS A 42 -13.99 -4.27 -9.41
N LYS A 43 -14.49 -3.23 -8.72
CA LYS A 43 -15.02 -2.03 -9.39
C LYS A 43 -13.95 -1.26 -10.16
N ILE A 44 -12.73 -1.18 -9.62
CA ILE A 44 -11.60 -0.56 -10.32
C ILE A 44 -11.29 -1.34 -11.59
N TYR A 45 -11.16 -2.68 -11.51
CA TYR A 45 -10.90 -3.55 -12.65
C TYR A 45 -11.97 -3.42 -13.73
N GLU A 46 -13.26 -3.50 -13.36
CA GLU A 46 -14.38 -3.36 -14.31
C GLU A 46 -14.37 -2.00 -15.03
N ASN A 47 -14.04 -0.92 -14.32
CA ASN A 47 -13.91 0.40 -14.94
C ASN A 47 -12.64 0.49 -15.81
N LEU A 48 -11.55 -0.16 -15.41
CA LEU A 48 -10.30 -0.12 -16.16
C LEU A 48 -10.45 -0.84 -17.50
N VAL A 49 -11.00 -2.06 -17.50
CA VAL A 49 -11.25 -2.85 -18.72
C VAL A 49 -12.20 -2.15 -19.69
N LYS A 50 -13.18 -1.39 -19.17
CA LYS A 50 -14.07 -0.58 -20.02
C LYS A 50 -13.35 0.56 -20.74
N ASN A 51 -12.30 1.12 -20.15
CA ASN A 51 -11.59 2.28 -20.68
C ASN A 51 -10.27 1.94 -21.37
N LYS A 52 -9.77 0.71 -21.18
CA LYS A 52 -8.48 0.23 -21.69
C LYS A 52 -8.58 -1.23 -22.11
N GLU A 53 -8.42 -1.47 -23.41
CA GLU A 53 -8.56 -2.80 -24.01
C GLU A 53 -7.47 -3.79 -23.53
N ASP A 54 -6.25 -3.29 -23.30
CA ASP A 54 -5.09 -4.07 -22.83
C ASP A 54 -5.18 -4.47 -21.35
N ALA A 55 -6.02 -3.78 -20.55
CA ALA A 55 -6.14 -4.04 -19.13
C ALA A 55 -6.68 -5.45 -18.82
N GLN A 56 -7.56 -5.99 -19.67
CA GLN A 56 -8.09 -7.33 -19.48
C GLN A 56 -6.99 -8.38 -19.59
N THR A 57 -6.14 -8.29 -20.62
CA THR A 57 -5.01 -9.20 -20.82
C THR A 57 -3.93 -8.98 -19.76
N HIS A 58 -3.63 -7.72 -19.40
CA HIS A 58 -2.60 -7.44 -18.41
C HIS A 58 -2.96 -7.99 -17.01
N TYR A 59 -4.24 -8.00 -16.63
CA TYR A 59 -4.72 -8.55 -15.35
C TYR A 59 -5.43 -9.91 -15.49
N GLU A 60 -5.15 -10.65 -16.55
CA GLU A 60 -5.70 -11.99 -16.74
C GLU A 60 -5.30 -12.92 -15.59
N GLY A 61 -6.25 -13.69 -15.07
CA GLY A 61 -6.02 -14.61 -13.94
C GLY A 61 -5.89 -13.95 -12.56
N ASP A 62 -6.00 -12.63 -12.47
CA ASP A 62 -5.84 -11.90 -11.19
C ASP A 62 -7.12 -11.99 -10.30
N TYR A 63 -8.26 -12.31 -10.90
CA TYR A 63 -9.51 -12.58 -10.19
C TYR A 63 -9.40 -13.84 -9.30
N PRO A 64 -10.00 -13.88 -8.10
CA PRO A 64 -10.86 -12.86 -7.47
C PRO A 64 -10.13 -11.89 -6.52
N ASN A 65 -8.81 -12.01 -6.39
CA ASN A 65 -8.06 -11.30 -5.37
C ASN A 65 -7.51 -9.96 -5.86
N TYR A 66 -7.24 -9.86 -7.16
CA TYR A 66 -6.68 -8.69 -7.83
C TYR A 66 -5.29 -8.32 -7.30
N TYR A 67 -4.43 -9.32 -7.04
CA TYR A 67 -3.12 -9.10 -6.44
C TYR A 67 -2.22 -8.24 -7.33
N LYS A 68 -2.16 -8.52 -8.63
CA LYS A 68 -1.35 -7.73 -9.58
C LYS A 68 -1.89 -6.30 -9.68
N LEU A 69 -3.20 -6.11 -9.79
CA LEU A 69 -3.81 -4.78 -9.80
C LEU A 69 -3.59 -4.02 -8.48
N ARG A 70 -3.64 -4.70 -7.34
CA ARG A 70 -3.35 -4.08 -6.03
C ARG A 70 -1.90 -3.66 -5.90
N GLU A 71 -0.96 -4.45 -6.42
CA GLU A 71 0.46 -4.10 -6.46
C GLU A 71 0.71 -2.88 -7.33
N ASP A 72 0.19 -2.86 -8.55
CA ASP A 72 0.29 -1.72 -9.47
C ASP A 72 -0.36 -0.46 -8.87
N TRP A 73 -1.51 -0.62 -8.20
CA TRP A 73 -2.19 0.49 -7.52
C TRP A 73 -1.35 1.04 -6.36
N TRP A 74 -0.74 0.18 -5.55
CA TRP A 74 0.15 0.64 -4.48
C TRP A 74 1.34 1.39 -5.06
N ASP A 75 2.02 0.84 -6.07
CA ASP A 75 3.17 1.48 -6.71
C ASP A 75 2.83 2.89 -7.24
N ALA A 76 1.67 3.01 -7.89
CA ALA A 76 1.19 4.29 -8.42
C ALA A 76 0.83 5.33 -7.34
N ASN A 77 0.35 4.90 -6.17
CA ASN A 77 -0.24 5.79 -5.15
C ASN A 77 0.62 5.92 -3.87
N ARG A 78 1.69 5.15 -3.72
CA ARG A 78 2.50 5.09 -2.48
C ARG A 78 3.06 6.45 -2.05
N TYR A 79 3.35 7.32 -3.00
CA TYR A 79 3.81 8.69 -2.73
C TYR A 79 2.75 9.55 -2.05
N ASP A 80 1.51 9.50 -2.55
CA ASP A 80 0.39 10.24 -1.96
C ASP A 80 0.01 9.68 -0.60
N VAL A 81 0.04 8.35 -0.44
CA VAL A 81 -0.17 7.68 0.85
C VAL A 81 0.90 8.12 1.86
N TRP A 82 2.18 8.16 1.46
CA TRP A 82 3.26 8.65 2.33
C TRP A 82 3.05 10.10 2.74
N LYS A 83 2.68 10.97 1.77
CA LYS A 83 2.36 12.37 2.02
C LYS A 83 1.19 12.51 3.00
N ALA A 84 0.16 11.68 2.91
CA ALA A 84 -0.93 11.69 3.88
C ALA A 84 -0.47 11.27 5.28
N ILE A 85 0.29 10.18 5.40
CA ILE A 85 0.75 9.64 6.70
C ILE A 85 1.71 10.58 7.42
N THR A 86 2.53 11.32 6.67
CA THR A 86 3.48 12.29 7.21
C THR A 86 2.89 13.68 7.35
N CYS A 87 1.59 13.86 7.09
CA CYS A 87 0.92 15.14 7.28
C CYS A 87 0.99 15.54 8.77
N GLY A 88 1.43 16.78 9.04
CA GLY A 88 1.56 17.30 10.40
C GLY A 88 2.82 16.87 11.15
N VAL A 89 3.68 16.05 10.57
CA VAL A 89 5.03 15.81 11.12
C VAL A 89 5.86 17.06 10.88
N ILE A 90 6.51 17.59 11.94
CA ILE A 90 7.39 18.76 11.86
C ILE A 90 8.78 18.40 12.39
N GLY A 91 9.82 18.76 11.64
CA GLY A 91 11.22 18.71 12.13
C GLY A 91 11.76 17.32 12.45
N SER A 92 11.10 16.27 11.95
CA SER A 92 11.50 14.88 12.16
C SER A 92 12.19 14.31 10.93
N HIS A 93 13.16 13.43 11.13
CA HIS A 93 13.93 12.86 10.03
C HIS A 93 13.76 11.35 9.96
N TYR A 94 13.71 10.81 8.74
CA TYR A 94 13.85 9.37 8.55
C TYR A 94 15.31 8.99 8.77
N PHE A 95 15.54 7.98 9.61
CA PHE A 95 16.87 7.65 10.13
C PHE A 95 17.85 7.06 9.09
N ARG A 96 17.37 6.63 7.92
CA ARG A 96 18.23 6.16 6.83
C ARG A 96 18.43 7.28 5.81
N HIS A 97 19.67 7.44 5.35
CA HIS A 97 20.01 8.30 4.21
C HIS A 97 19.65 7.59 2.91
N THR A 98 18.42 7.79 2.48
CA THR A 98 17.84 7.16 1.28
C THR A 98 17.41 8.19 0.24
N CYS A 99 17.39 9.47 0.62
CA CYS A 99 17.15 10.58 -0.30
C CYS A 99 18.39 10.84 -1.15
N SER A 100 18.24 11.58 -2.25
CA SER A 100 19.37 11.99 -3.11
C SER A 100 20.29 10.83 -3.49
N LYS A 101 19.71 9.73 -4.02
CA LYS A 101 20.44 8.51 -4.38
C LYS A 101 21.21 7.85 -3.22
N GLY A 102 20.75 8.03 -1.98
CA GLY A 102 21.37 7.46 -0.79
C GLY A 102 22.43 8.36 -0.15
N GLU A 103 22.68 9.53 -0.72
CA GLU A 103 23.66 10.50 -0.20
C GLU A 103 23.00 11.54 0.72
N GLY A 104 21.66 11.59 0.76
CA GLY A 104 20.88 12.59 1.49
C GLY A 104 19.94 12.01 2.54
N GLY A 105 19.80 12.73 3.65
CA GLY A 105 18.70 12.52 4.60
C GLY A 105 17.43 13.25 4.18
N THR A 106 16.32 12.98 4.88
CA THR A 106 15.09 13.77 4.72
C THR A 106 15.30 15.22 5.17
N GLN A 107 14.71 16.19 4.49
CA GLN A 107 14.82 17.63 4.84
C GLN A 107 13.73 18.04 5.85
N GLY A 108 13.62 17.29 6.95
CA GLY A 108 12.50 17.39 7.88
C GLY A 108 11.27 16.60 7.44
N ASP A 109 10.26 16.58 8.30
CA ASP A 109 8.92 16.02 8.11
C ASP A 109 8.88 14.58 7.56
N CYS A 110 9.96 13.82 7.79
CA CYS A 110 10.17 12.48 7.25
C CYS A 110 9.99 12.40 5.72
N ARG A 111 10.35 13.44 4.96
CA ARG A 111 10.22 13.46 3.48
C ARG A 111 11.54 13.82 2.79
N CYS A 112 11.75 13.22 1.61
CA CYS A 112 12.76 13.69 0.68
C CYS A 112 12.25 14.93 -0.09
N ILE A 113 13.15 15.60 -0.82
CA ILE A 113 12.79 16.70 -1.73
C ILE A 113 11.70 16.23 -2.69
N GLY A 114 10.68 17.07 -2.92
CA GLY A 114 9.52 16.73 -3.74
C GLY A 114 8.49 15.80 -3.08
N ALA A 115 8.53 15.66 -1.75
CA ALA A 115 7.65 14.78 -0.98
C ALA A 115 7.75 13.29 -1.37
N THR A 116 8.91 12.87 -1.88
CA THR A 116 9.17 11.47 -2.24
C THR A 116 9.33 10.59 -1.00
N VAL A 117 8.99 9.30 -1.14
CA VAL A 117 9.04 8.31 -0.04
C VAL A 117 10.51 7.94 0.26
N PRO A 118 11.03 8.19 1.48
CA PRO A 118 12.41 7.87 1.85
C PRO A 118 12.58 6.40 2.26
N THR A 119 11.60 5.52 2.06
CA THR A 119 11.65 4.14 2.55
C THR A 119 11.19 3.15 1.48
N TYR A 120 11.75 1.95 1.56
CA TYR A 120 11.39 0.79 0.74
C TYR A 120 10.91 -0.37 1.62
N LEU A 121 10.57 -0.11 2.89
CA LEU A 121 10.07 -1.15 3.79
C LEU A 121 8.78 -1.79 3.27
N ASP A 122 8.00 -1.08 2.45
CA ASP A 122 6.86 -1.63 1.74
C ASP A 122 7.25 -2.66 0.66
N TYR A 123 8.51 -2.84 0.30
CA TYR A 123 8.97 -3.93 -0.56
C TYR A 123 9.80 -4.99 0.20
N VAL A 124 9.85 -4.89 1.52
CA VAL A 124 10.47 -5.90 2.39
C VAL A 124 9.38 -6.83 2.92
N PRO A 125 9.56 -8.17 2.87
CA PRO A 125 8.61 -9.10 3.48
C PRO A 125 8.32 -8.78 4.95
N GLN A 126 7.04 -8.75 5.35
CA GLN A 126 6.60 -8.32 6.68
C GLN A 126 7.25 -9.05 7.87
N TYR A 127 7.73 -10.29 7.66
CA TYR A 127 8.33 -11.11 8.71
C TYR A 127 9.76 -10.70 9.10
N LEU A 128 10.48 -9.96 8.24
CA LEU A 128 11.89 -9.57 8.43
C LEU A 128 12.05 -8.32 9.31
#